data_AF-I3JWN5-F1
#
_entry.id   AF-I3JWN5-F1
#
_cell.length_a   1.000
_cell.length_b   1.000
_cell.length_c   1.000
_cell.angle_alpha   90.00
_cell.angle_beta   90.00
_cell.angle_gamma   90.00
#
_symmetry.space_group_name_H-M   'P 1'
#
loop_
_entity.id
_entity.type
_entity.pdbx_description
1 polymer ?
#
loop_
_entity_poly.entity_id
_entity_poly.type
_entity_poly.pdbx_seq_one_letter_code
_entity_poly.pdbx_strand_id
1 'polypeptide(L)'
;MRGCAAAEECVQASINIGVSQNVLTTKCCTSDLCNSQDAPEGSICPPNGKKCFYCDGTNCTKTLNCNGNEDYCISRGNRPSVTAKGCASKQICSAELSALIGEEISCCQGDLCNSGSSRTVGLLLFVTPLISLVLFS
;
A
#
# COMPACT_ATOMS: atom_id res chain seq x y z
N MET A 1 2.94 6.09 -23.13
CA MET A 1 4.34 5.75 -23.48
C MET A 1 4.37 4.34 -24.03
N ARG A 2 5.25 4.05 -24.99
CA ARG A 2 5.43 2.72 -25.57
C ARG A 2 6.91 2.34 -25.46
N GLY A 3 7.20 1.10 -25.14
CA GLY A 3 8.55 0.60 -24.97
C GLY A 3 8.55 -0.91 -24.77
N CYS A 4 9.73 -1.48 -24.68
CA CYS A 4 9.93 -2.84 -24.20
C CYS A 4 9.99 -2.81 -22.67
N ALA A 5 9.43 -3.85 -22.06
CA ALA A 5 9.32 -4.00 -20.62
C ALA A 5 9.37 -5.49 -20.29
N ALA A 6 9.76 -5.82 -19.06
CA ALA A 6 9.61 -7.19 -18.58
C ALA A 6 8.11 -7.50 -18.33
N ALA A 7 7.73 -8.78 -18.35
CA ALA A 7 6.31 -9.13 -18.22
C ALA A 7 5.72 -8.71 -16.86
N GLU A 8 6.56 -8.73 -15.82
CA GLU A 8 6.29 -8.29 -14.46
C GLU A 8 6.04 -6.77 -14.35
N GLU A 9 6.50 -5.97 -15.30
CA GLU A 9 6.25 -4.52 -15.36
C GLU A 9 4.87 -4.21 -15.96
N CYS A 10 4.18 -5.23 -16.48
CA CYS A 10 2.81 -5.09 -16.94
C CYS A 10 1.79 -5.23 -15.83
N VAL A 11 1.58 -4.09 -15.17
CA VAL A 11 0.79 -3.94 -13.98
C VAL A 11 -0.33 -2.91 -14.13
N GLN A 12 -1.33 -3.09 -13.27
CA GLN A 12 -2.24 -2.02 -12.88
C GLN A 12 -1.86 -1.59 -11.46
N ALA A 13 -1.24 -0.42 -11.35
CA ALA A 13 -0.81 0.15 -10.08
C ALA A 13 -1.66 1.38 -9.73
N SER A 14 -1.93 1.58 -8.44
CA SER A 14 -2.65 2.76 -7.96
C SER A 14 -2.03 3.26 -6.68
N ILE A 15 -1.92 4.58 -6.54
CA ILE A 15 -1.49 5.26 -5.32
C ILE A 15 -2.42 6.45 -5.06
N ASN A 16 -2.93 6.53 -3.83
CA ASN A 16 -3.83 7.59 -3.39
C ASN A 16 -3.35 8.17 -2.07
N ILE A 17 -2.88 9.42 -2.09
CA ILE A 17 -2.38 10.13 -0.91
C ILE A 17 -3.42 11.11 -0.33
N GLY A 18 -4.69 10.99 -0.73
CA GLY A 18 -5.82 11.79 -0.28
C GLY A 18 -5.94 13.16 -0.93
N VAL A 19 -4.82 13.83 -1.23
CA VAL A 19 -4.79 15.08 -2.03
C VAL A 19 -4.69 14.81 -3.53
N SER A 20 -4.15 13.66 -3.91
CA SER A 20 -4.03 13.21 -5.30
C SER A 20 -4.08 11.69 -5.37
N GLN A 21 -4.56 11.20 -6.50
CA GLN A 21 -4.60 9.78 -6.84
C GLN A 21 -4.03 9.60 -8.24
N ASN A 22 -3.11 8.64 -8.39
CA ASN A 22 -2.52 8.28 -9.66
C ASN A 22 -2.76 6.79 -9.93
N VAL A 23 -3.25 6.50 -11.13
CA VAL A 23 -3.47 5.13 -11.62
C VAL A 23 -2.56 4.92 -12.82
N LEU A 24 -1.72 3.88 -12.75
CA LEU A 24 -0.88 3.42 -13.84
C LEU A 24 -1.46 2.13 -14.39
N THR A 25 -1.87 2.15 -15.65
CA THR A 25 -2.30 0.96 -16.38
C THR A 25 -1.33 0.71 -17.52
N THR A 26 -0.79 -0.51 -17.59
CA THR A 26 0.11 -0.92 -18.66
C THR A 26 -0.44 -2.16 -19.36
N LYS A 27 -0.02 -2.37 -20.61
CA LYS A 27 -0.43 -3.50 -21.44
C LYS A 27 0.79 -4.05 -22.16
N CYS A 28 1.05 -5.34 -21.99
CA CYS A 28 2.16 -6.04 -22.63
C CYS A 28 1.65 -6.99 -23.70
N CYS A 29 2.58 -7.33 -24.58
CA CYS A 29 2.41 -8.29 -25.65
C CYS A 29 3.80 -8.82 -26.03
N THR A 30 3.85 -9.97 -26.68
CA THR A 30 5.09 -10.77 -26.83
C THR A 30 5.63 -10.82 -28.26
N SER A 31 4.90 -10.31 -29.25
CA SER A 31 5.34 -10.28 -30.64
C SER A 31 5.96 -8.94 -31.00
N ASP A 32 6.75 -8.90 -32.07
CA ASP A 32 7.37 -7.65 -32.52
C ASP A 32 6.32 -6.58 -32.85
N LEU A 33 6.59 -5.33 -32.44
CA LEU A 33 5.76 -4.15 -32.72
C LEU A 33 4.28 -4.28 -32.30
N CYS A 34 3.99 -5.14 -31.32
CA CYS A 34 2.63 -5.43 -30.87
C CYS A 34 1.98 -4.32 -30.02
N ASN A 35 2.79 -3.41 -29.46
CA ASN A 35 2.37 -2.29 -28.62
C ASN A 35 1.92 -1.07 -29.45
N SER A 36 1.26 -1.32 -30.59
CA SER A 36 0.78 -0.30 -31.53
C SER A 36 -0.50 0.41 -31.06
N GLN A 37 -1.21 -0.18 -30.09
CA GLN A 37 -2.39 0.38 -29.44
C GLN A 37 -2.01 0.98 -28.10
N ASP A 38 -2.73 2.03 -27.70
CA ASP A 38 -2.54 2.62 -26.38
C ASP A 38 -3.00 1.68 -25.27
N ALA A 39 -2.39 1.81 -24.10
CA ALA A 39 -2.84 1.10 -22.91
C ALA A 39 -4.25 1.59 -22.53
N PRO A 40 -5.08 0.73 -21.90
CA PRO A 40 -6.39 1.16 -21.40
C PRO A 40 -6.24 2.36 -20.48
N GLU A 41 -7.16 3.32 -20.58
CA GLU A 41 -7.19 4.46 -19.69
C GLU A 41 -7.39 3.98 -18.24
N GLY A 42 -6.55 4.48 -17.32
CA GLY A 42 -6.70 4.19 -15.91
C GLY A 42 -7.97 4.86 -15.37
N SER A 43 -8.83 4.08 -14.73
CA SER A 43 -10.02 4.60 -14.04
C SER A 43 -9.91 4.38 -12.55
N ILE A 44 -10.39 5.34 -11.78
CA ILE A 44 -10.55 5.20 -10.34
C ILE A 44 -11.76 4.31 -10.09
N CYS A 45 -11.52 3.12 -9.54
CA CYS A 45 -12.59 2.22 -9.15
C CYS A 45 -13.29 2.70 -7.86
N PRO A 46 -14.51 2.24 -7.58
CA PRO A 46 -15.20 2.54 -6.32
C PRO A 46 -14.39 2.12 -5.07
N PRO A 47 -14.75 2.65 -3.89
CA PRO A 47 -14.11 2.26 -2.64
C PRO A 47 -14.18 0.76 -2.38
N ASN A 48 -13.05 0.16 -1.97
CA ASN A 48 -12.91 -1.29 -1.72
C ASN A 48 -13.18 -1.69 -0.26
N GLY A 49 -13.54 -0.73 0.59
CA GLY A 49 -13.82 -0.93 2.01
C GLY A 49 -12.60 -0.86 2.93
N LYS A 50 -11.38 -0.73 2.39
CA LYS A 50 -10.17 -0.49 3.19
C LYS A 50 -10.01 0.99 3.54
N LYS A 51 -9.34 1.24 4.67
CA LYS A 51 -9.05 2.59 5.14
C LYS A 51 -7.60 2.76 5.53
N CYS A 52 -7.01 3.89 5.17
CA CYS A 52 -5.64 4.25 5.56
C CYS A 52 -5.60 5.69 6.10
N PHE A 53 -4.56 6.04 6.85
CA PHE A 53 -4.28 7.44 7.15
C PHE A 53 -3.72 8.16 5.92
N TYR A 54 -4.00 9.45 5.79
CA TYR A 54 -3.36 10.37 4.83
C TYR A 54 -2.96 11.67 5.52
N CYS A 55 -2.13 12.48 4.84
CA CYS A 55 -1.71 13.79 5.34
C CYS A 55 -2.44 14.92 4.61
N ASP A 56 -3.05 15.82 5.37
CA ASP A 56 -3.58 17.10 4.90
C ASP A 56 -2.72 18.22 5.50
N GLY A 57 -1.77 18.72 4.69
CA GLY A 57 -0.67 19.55 5.18
C GLY A 57 0.17 18.79 6.21
N THR A 58 0.26 19.34 7.43
CA THR A 58 0.99 18.71 8.54
C THR A 58 0.13 17.72 9.34
N ASN A 59 -1.17 17.64 9.09
CA ASN A 59 -2.07 16.73 9.80
C ASN A 59 -2.12 15.36 9.11
N CYS A 60 -1.37 14.39 9.65
CA CYS A 60 -1.30 13.01 9.15
C CYS A 60 -2.20 12.00 9.89
N THR A 61 -3.30 12.46 10.50
CA THR A 61 -4.26 11.62 11.22
C THR A 61 -5.62 11.50 10.53
N LYS A 62 -5.81 12.16 9.38
CA LYS A 62 -7.05 12.04 8.61
C LYS A 62 -7.12 10.68 7.92
N THR A 63 -8.32 10.17 7.73
CA THR A 63 -8.56 8.85 7.11
C THR A 63 -9.05 8.98 5.68
N LEU A 64 -8.57 8.07 4.83
CA LEU A 64 -8.91 7.94 3.42
C LEU A 64 -9.56 6.57 3.20
N ASN A 65 -10.66 6.52 2.44
CA ASN A 65 -11.20 5.26 1.93
C ASN A 65 -10.42 4.87 0.67
N CYS A 66 -9.91 3.65 0.62
CA CYS A 66 -9.12 3.17 -0.49
C CYS A 66 -10.04 2.68 -1.63
N ASN A 67 -9.53 2.78 -2.86
CA ASN A 67 -10.28 2.52 -4.09
C ASN A 67 -9.75 1.29 -4.83
N GLY A 68 -10.64 0.48 -5.42
CA GLY A 68 -10.26 -0.62 -6.31
C GLY A 68 -9.24 -1.59 -5.70
N ASN A 69 -8.06 -1.67 -6.30
CA ASN A 69 -6.98 -2.57 -5.89
C ASN A 69 -6.01 -1.97 -4.86
N GLU A 70 -6.35 -0.84 -4.24
CA GLU A 70 -5.57 -0.19 -3.19
C GLU A 70 -5.74 -0.94 -1.86
N ASP A 71 -5.12 -2.12 -1.75
CA ASP A 71 -5.27 -3.01 -0.59
C ASP A 71 -4.22 -2.78 0.51
N TYR A 72 -3.29 -1.85 0.31
CA TYR A 72 -2.19 -1.54 1.22
C TYR A 72 -2.25 -0.09 1.67
N CYS A 73 -1.78 0.18 2.88
CA CYS A 73 -1.47 1.53 3.32
C CYS A 73 0.01 1.83 3.13
N ILE A 74 0.31 3.09 2.81
CA ILE A 74 1.68 3.58 2.67
C ILE A 74 2.01 4.70 3.66
N SER A 75 3.29 4.83 3.99
CA SER A 75 3.88 6.07 4.54
C SER A 75 5.19 6.36 3.82
N ARG A 76 5.39 7.62 3.47
CA ARG A 76 6.57 8.15 2.78
C ARG A 76 7.25 9.21 3.63
N GLY A 77 8.59 9.16 3.66
CA GLY A 77 9.45 10.04 4.44
C GLY A 77 10.09 9.33 5.64
N ASN A 78 11.24 9.84 6.08
CA ASN A 78 11.96 9.28 7.22
C ASN A 78 11.28 9.68 8.52
N ARG A 79 11.25 8.79 9.52
CA ARG A 79 10.82 9.19 10.86
C ARG A 79 11.81 10.24 11.41
N PRO A 80 11.35 11.35 12.03
CA PRO A 80 9.95 11.69 12.36
C PRO A 80 9.18 12.45 11.25
N SER A 81 9.85 12.86 10.19
CA SER A 81 9.35 13.66 9.06
C SER A 81 8.57 12.83 8.02
N VAL A 82 7.44 12.24 8.43
CA VAL A 82 6.49 11.65 7.45
C VAL A 82 5.89 12.78 6.63
N THR A 83 6.10 12.74 5.31
CA THR A 83 5.64 13.77 4.38
C THR A 83 4.35 13.38 3.67
N ALA A 84 4.08 12.07 3.53
CA ALA A 84 2.84 11.59 2.96
C ALA A 84 2.41 10.23 3.51
N LYS A 85 1.11 9.98 3.47
CA LYS A 85 0.47 8.71 3.78
C LYS A 85 -0.70 8.49 2.83
N GLY A 86 -1.12 7.25 2.66
CA GLY A 86 -2.24 6.96 1.77
C GLY A 86 -2.53 5.48 1.59
N CYS A 87 -3.30 5.19 0.55
CA CYS A 87 -3.56 3.84 0.05
C CYS A 87 -2.70 3.56 -1.18
N ALA A 88 -2.36 2.29 -1.41
CA ALA A 88 -1.65 1.87 -2.59
C ALA A 88 -2.00 0.43 -2.99
N SER A 89 -1.80 0.11 -4.26
CA SER A 89 -1.89 -1.26 -4.74
C SER A 89 -0.63 -2.05 -4.38
N LYS A 90 -0.73 -3.39 -4.47
CA LYS A 90 0.39 -4.30 -4.21
C LYS A 90 1.64 -3.95 -5.03
N GLN A 91 1.47 -3.49 -6.26
CA GLN A 91 2.57 -3.22 -7.19
C GLN A 91 3.38 -2.00 -6.78
N ILE A 92 2.74 -0.96 -6.22
CA ILE A 92 3.47 0.17 -5.60
C ILE A 92 4.32 -0.31 -4.43
N CYS A 93 3.80 -1.27 -3.67
CA CYS A 93 4.49 -1.86 -2.52
C CYS A 93 5.53 -2.95 -2.86
N SER A 94 5.80 -3.17 -4.15
CA SER A 94 6.89 -4.03 -4.59
C SER A 94 8.23 -3.29 -4.53
N ALA A 95 9.31 -4.00 -4.23
CA ALA A 95 10.65 -3.42 -4.02
C ALA A 95 11.18 -2.70 -5.27
N GLU A 96 10.88 -3.21 -6.47
CA GLU A 96 11.34 -2.67 -7.75
C GLU A 96 10.73 -1.30 -8.04
N LEU A 97 9.42 -1.15 -7.84
CA LEU A 97 8.75 0.12 -8.07
C LEU A 97 9.08 1.14 -6.97
N SER A 98 9.24 0.68 -5.72
CA SER A 98 9.66 1.52 -4.58
C SER A 98 11.03 2.17 -4.80
N ALA A 99 11.98 1.46 -5.46
CA ALA A 99 13.30 1.99 -5.77
C ALA A 99 13.28 3.11 -6.83
N LEU A 100 12.32 3.09 -7.75
CA LEU A 100 12.17 4.08 -8.82
C LEU A 100 11.68 5.45 -8.31
N ILE A 101 10.99 5.48 -7.15
CA ILE A 101 10.34 6.67 -6.60
C ILE A 101 11.21 7.47 -5.61
N GLY A 102 12.43 6.98 -5.33
CA GLY A 102 13.52 7.76 -4.72
C GLY A 102 13.40 8.10 -3.23
N GLU A 103 12.40 7.59 -2.50
CA GLU A 103 12.27 7.73 -1.05
C GLU A 103 11.74 6.45 -0.41
N GLU A 104 12.12 6.19 0.85
CA GLU A 104 11.72 4.99 1.61
C GLU A 104 10.20 4.97 1.80
N ILE A 105 9.50 4.20 0.96
CA ILE A 105 8.07 3.93 1.08
C ILE A 105 7.91 2.70 1.95
N SER A 106 7.22 2.87 3.08
CA SER A 106 6.79 1.75 3.91
C SER A 106 5.38 1.35 3.53
N CYS A 107 5.15 0.04 3.42
CA CYS A 107 3.84 -0.53 3.14
C CYS A 107 3.39 -1.45 4.27
N CYS A 108 2.09 -1.48 4.53
CA CYS A 108 1.47 -2.44 5.43
C CYS A 108 0.07 -2.80 4.94
N GLN A 109 -0.43 -3.96 5.36
CA GLN A 109 -1.77 -4.42 5.03
C GLN A 109 -2.63 -4.43 6.29
N GLY A 110 -3.89 -3.97 6.17
CA GLY A 110 -4.83 -3.83 7.27
C GLY A 110 -5.27 -2.39 7.46
N ASP A 111 -6.46 -2.19 8.02
CA ASP A 111 -7.03 -0.86 8.15
C ASP A 111 -6.20 0.00 9.10
N LEU A 112 -5.89 1.22 8.65
CA LEU A 112 -5.19 2.25 9.42
C LEU A 112 -3.80 1.81 9.93
N CYS A 113 -3.22 0.76 9.33
CA CYS A 113 -1.94 0.19 9.78
C CYS A 113 -0.77 1.17 9.65
N ASN A 114 -0.88 2.17 8.78
CA ASN A 114 0.08 3.27 8.62
C ASN A 114 -0.07 4.36 9.70
N SER A 115 -0.61 4.00 10.86
CA SER A 115 -0.53 4.86 12.05
C SER A 115 0.94 5.10 12.40
N GLY A 116 1.29 6.32 12.81
CA GLY A 116 2.69 6.68 13.13
C GLY A 116 3.25 5.92 14.34
N SER A 117 2.49 5.04 14.96
CA SER A 117 2.80 4.34 16.20
C SER A 117 3.26 2.92 15.90
N SER A 118 4.55 2.73 15.58
CA SER A 118 5.17 1.44 15.91
C SER A 118 5.36 1.43 17.43
N ARG A 119 4.28 1.18 18.16
CA ARG A 119 4.45 0.40 19.37
C ARG A 119 4.35 -1.02 18.87
N THR A 120 5.46 -1.73 18.88
CA THR A 120 5.48 -3.18 19.00
C THR A 120 4.68 -3.51 20.26
N VAL A 121 3.35 -3.47 20.18
CA VAL A 121 2.49 -4.15 21.15
C VAL A 121 2.66 -5.59 20.74
N GLY A 122 3.75 -6.18 21.23
CA GLY A 122 3.86 -7.62 21.34
C GLY A 122 2.59 -8.05 22.04
N LEU A 123 1.68 -8.63 21.27
CA LEU A 123 0.49 -9.28 21.77
C LEU A 123 0.99 -10.52 22.52
N LEU A 124 1.55 -10.33 23.71
CA LEU A 124 1.83 -11.39 24.66
C LEU A 124 0.51 -11.73 25.32
N LEU A 125 -0.36 -12.43 24.59
CA LEU A 125 -1.39 -13.24 25.19
C LEU A 125 -0.71 -14.46 25.82
N PHE A 126 -0.12 -14.26 27.00
CA PHE A 126 0.18 -15.36 27.89
C PHE A 126 -1.13 -15.88 28.45
N VAL A 127 -1.82 -16.73 27.69
CA VAL A 127 -2.79 -17.66 28.25
C VAL A 127 -2.01 -18.74 28.98
N THR A 128 -1.62 -18.47 30.21
CA THR A 128 -1.21 -19.52 31.14
C THR A 128 -2.47 -20.27 31.58
N PRO A 129 -2.60 -21.59 31.33
CA PRO A 129 -3.66 -22.36 31.96
C PRO A 129 -3.29 -22.55 33.44
N LEU A 130 -4.01 -21.88 34.33
CA LEU A 130 -4.03 -22.19 35.76
C LEU A 130 -4.79 -23.50 35.96
N ILE A 131 -4.18 -24.62 35.57
CA ILE A 131 -4.63 -25.98 35.83
C ILE A 131 -3.34 -26.75 36.16
N SER A 132 -2.89 -26.87 37.40
CA SER A 132 -3.37 -27.91 38.31
C SER A 132 -2.80 -27.67 39.72
N LEU A 133 -3.62 -27.18 40.65
CA LEU A 133 -3.31 -27.16 42.09
C LEU A 133 -4.39 -27.94 42.89
N VAL A 134 -4.90 -29.01 42.27
CA VAL A 134 -5.92 -29.90 42.87
C VAL A 134 -5.42 -31.35 42.98
N LEU A 135 -4.09 -31.56 42.96
CA LEU A 135 -3.49 -32.89 43.21
C LEU A 135 -2.77 -32.97 44.57
N PHE A 136 -2.95 -31.98 45.45
CA PHE A 136 -2.46 -32.01 46.84
C PHE A 136 -3.51 -31.49 47.82
N SER A 137 -4.68 -32.13 47.85
CA SER A 137 -5.60 -32.07 48.99
C SER A 137 -6.41 -33.36 49.05
#